data_AF-A0A7L4IHF7-F1
#
_entry.id   AF-A0A7L4IHF7-F1
#
_cell.length_a   1.000
_cell.length_b   1.000
_cell.length_c   1.000
_cell.angle_alpha   90.00
_cell.angle_beta   90.00
_cell.angle_gamma   90.00
#
_symmetry.space_group_name_H-M   'P 1'
#
loop_
_entity.id
_entity.type
_entity.pdbx_description
1 polymer ?
#
loop_
_entity_poly.entity_id
_entity_poly.type
_entity_poly.pdbx_seq_one_letter_code
_entity_poly.pdbx_strand_id
1 'polypeptide(L)'
;KCPYHIRTGEEARVPYVEFHRVFGFPYRSRATLQNKHLLFYELRSFSGTVVQKGHATNCTDQDNHPESMLFGVGGYLDAVTDAYENIGCIILYSNYSPCNEAYHCCISKIYNFLLKYPEITLCIYFSQLYHTEDGFPTAAWNREALRSLSSLWPRVTLQRLPGGMWPYLLCDFVYSTPESTL
;
A
#
# COMPACT_ATOMS: atom_id res chain seq x y z
N LYS A 1 -14.57 2.27 -11.67
CA LYS A 1 -13.83 1.28 -10.84
C LYS A 1 -12.95 0.47 -11.78
N CYS A 2 -11.67 0.30 -11.46
CA CYS A 2 -10.71 -0.41 -12.32
C CYS A 2 -10.24 -1.72 -11.66
N PRO A 3 -11.06 -2.78 -11.67
CA PRO A 3 -10.79 -4.00 -10.92
C PRO A 3 -9.50 -4.70 -11.37
N TYR A 4 -9.08 -4.51 -12.63
CA TYR A 4 -7.87 -5.14 -13.20
C TYR A 4 -6.56 -4.72 -12.53
N HIS A 5 -6.57 -3.60 -11.80
CA HIS A 5 -5.42 -3.12 -11.04
C HIS A 5 -5.28 -3.78 -9.68
N ILE A 6 -6.27 -4.57 -9.25
CA ILE A 6 -6.22 -5.36 -8.01
C ILE A 6 -6.06 -6.82 -8.40
N ARG A 7 -5.00 -7.46 -7.91
CA ARG A 7 -4.69 -8.86 -8.16
C ARG A 7 -4.54 -9.62 -6.86
N THR A 8 -5.02 -10.86 -6.84
CA THR A 8 -5.04 -11.74 -5.67
C THR A 8 -4.44 -13.10 -6.02
N GLY A 9 -3.98 -13.85 -5.02
CA GLY A 9 -3.44 -15.20 -5.23
C GLY A 9 -2.13 -15.18 -6.02
N GLU A 10 -1.88 -16.18 -6.87
CA GLU A 10 -0.62 -16.26 -7.64
C GLU A 10 -0.44 -15.09 -8.61
N GLU A 11 -1.53 -14.56 -9.19
CA GLU A 11 -1.48 -13.37 -10.06
C GLU A 11 -1.09 -12.08 -9.31
N ALA A 12 -1.07 -12.11 -7.98
CA ALA A 12 -0.63 -10.98 -7.19
C ALA A 12 0.90 -10.82 -7.16
N ARG A 13 1.66 -11.82 -7.59
CA ARG A 13 3.12 -11.73 -7.59
C ARG A 13 3.58 -10.92 -8.79
N VAL A 14 4.60 -10.08 -8.59
CA VAL A 14 5.18 -9.25 -9.65
C VAL A 14 6.57 -9.76 -10.06
N PRO A 15 7.02 -9.51 -11.30
CA PRO A 15 8.37 -9.86 -11.69
C PRO A 15 9.41 -9.11 -10.85
N TYR A 16 10.53 -9.76 -10.50
CA TYR A 16 11.63 -9.11 -9.78
C TYR A 16 12.12 -7.81 -10.42
N VAL A 17 12.24 -7.77 -11.74
CA VAL A 17 12.62 -6.55 -12.48
C VAL A 17 11.64 -5.40 -12.29
N GLU A 18 10.35 -5.68 -12.16
CA GLU A 18 9.35 -4.66 -11.85
C GLU A 18 9.46 -4.18 -10.41
N PHE A 19 9.54 -5.13 -9.46
CA PHE A 19 9.72 -4.83 -8.04
C PHE A 19 10.95 -3.95 -7.80
N HIS A 20 12.12 -4.37 -8.30
CA HIS A 20 13.38 -3.63 -8.20
C HIS A 20 13.26 -2.20 -8.74
N ARG A 21 12.62 -2.03 -9.92
CA ARG A 21 12.43 -0.72 -10.54
C ARG A 21 11.51 0.21 -9.73
N VAL A 22 10.48 -0.34 -9.10
CA VAL A 22 9.42 0.45 -8.44
C VAL A 22 9.73 0.69 -6.95
N PHE A 23 10.14 -0.34 -6.21
CA PHE A 23 10.46 -0.25 -4.79
C PHE A 23 11.89 0.26 -4.52
N GLY A 24 12.80 0.09 -5.48
CA GLY A 24 14.18 0.57 -5.38
C GLY A 24 15.12 -0.30 -4.52
N PHE A 25 14.77 -1.57 -4.30
CA PHE A 25 15.61 -2.54 -3.60
C PHE A 25 16.56 -3.27 -4.55
N PRO A 26 17.83 -3.55 -4.18
CA PRO A 26 18.52 -3.10 -2.96
C PRO A 26 19.06 -1.66 -3.09
N TYR A 27 19.19 -1.18 -4.33
CA TYR A 27 19.60 0.18 -4.64
C TYR A 27 18.69 0.77 -5.70
N ARG A 28 18.38 2.06 -5.55
CA ARG A 28 17.51 2.77 -6.48
C ARG A 28 18.21 2.92 -7.83
N SER A 29 17.56 2.45 -8.90
CA SER A 29 17.98 2.77 -10.27
C SER A 29 17.69 4.25 -10.57
N ARG A 30 18.57 4.92 -11.33
CA ARG A 30 18.31 6.29 -11.82
C ARG A 30 17.10 6.39 -12.75
N ALA A 31 16.68 5.28 -13.34
CA ALA A 31 15.56 5.20 -14.29
C ALA A 31 14.21 4.86 -13.60
N THR A 32 13.96 5.35 -12.38
CA THR A 32 12.68 5.12 -11.71
C THR A 32 11.54 5.68 -12.55
N LEU A 33 10.54 4.85 -12.84
CA LEU A 33 9.31 5.28 -13.49
C LEU A 33 8.61 6.28 -12.58
N GLN A 34 8.62 7.56 -12.98
CA GLN A 34 7.76 8.56 -12.36
C GLN A 34 6.31 8.07 -12.50
N ASN A 35 5.53 8.23 -11.42
CA ASN A 35 4.09 7.95 -11.38
C ASN A 35 3.66 6.47 -11.40
N LYS A 36 4.55 5.49 -11.20
CA LYS A 36 4.11 4.10 -10.97
C LYS A 36 3.92 3.84 -9.48
N HIS A 37 2.72 3.44 -9.09
CA HIS A 37 2.39 3.03 -7.73
C HIS A 37 2.19 1.51 -7.71
N LEU A 38 2.85 0.85 -6.77
CA LEU A 38 2.69 -0.57 -6.48
C LEU A 38 2.56 -0.75 -4.98
N LEU A 39 1.45 -1.36 -4.59
CA LEU A 39 1.07 -1.59 -3.21
C LEU A 39 0.71 -3.06 -3.05
N PHE A 40 1.45 -3.79 -2.25
CA PHE A 40 1.08 -5.12 -1.79
C PHE A 40 0.24 -5.01 -0.54
N TYR A 41 -0.75 -5.89 -0.39
CA TYR A 41 -1.56 -5.96 0.81
C TYR A 41 -1.64 -7.39 1.33
N GLU A 42 -1.82 -7.48 2.64
CA GLU A 42 -2.07 -8.70 3.35
C GLU A 42 -3.19 -8.48 4.36
N LEU A 43 -4.19 -9.35 4.31
CA LEU A 43 -5.34 -9.35 5.20
C LEU A 43 -5.14 -10.50 6.19
N ARG A 44 -5.18 -10.19 7.48
CA ARG A 44 -5.06 -11.16 8.56
C ARG A 44 -6.31 -11.16 9.42
N SER A 45 -6.65 -12.35 9.91
CA SER A 45 -7.71 -12.50 10.88
C SER A 45 -7.33 -11.93 12.25
N PHE A 46 -8.28 -11.83 13.19
CA PHE A 46 -7.98 -11.51 14.59
C PHE A 46 -7.02 -12.50 15.26
N SER A 47 -6.97 -13.76 14.79
CA SER A 47 -5.98 -14.75 15.23
C SER A 47 -4.60 -14.59 14.59
N GLY A 48 -4.41 -13.61 13.70
CA GLY A 48 -3.17 -13.37 12.96
C GLY A 48 -2.94 -14.27 11.74
N THR A 49 -3.91 -15.12 11.40
CA THR A 49 -3.85 -16.01 10.23
C THR A 49 -4.04 -15.20 8.96
N VAL A 50 -3.20 -15.44 7.95
CA VAL A 50 -3.35 -14.79 6.63
C VAL A 50 -4.65 -15.29 5.98
N VAL A 51 -5.56 -14.35 5.70
CA VAL A 51 -6.80 -14.58 4.95
C VAL A 51 -6.55 -14.42 3.46
N GLN A 52 -5.82 -13.37 3.07
CA GLN A 52 -5.55 -13.07 1.67
C GLN A 52 -4.30 -12.22 1.51
N LYS A 53 -3.60 -12.40 0.38
CA LYS A 53 -2.56 -11.50 -0.11
C LYS A 53 -2.89 -11.03 -1.52
N GLY A 54 -2.44 -9.83 -1.86
CA GLY A 54 -2.66 -9.25 -3.17
C GLY A 54 -1.75 -8.07 -3.47
N HIS A 55 -1.92 -7.49 -4.65
CA HIS A 55 -1.37 -6.18 -4.98
C HIS A 55 -2.41 -5.27 -5.64
N ALA A 56 -2.15 -3.97 -5.55
CA ALA A 56 -2.84 -2.92 -6.25
C ALA A 56 -1.83 -2.01 -6.97
N THR A 57 -2.11 -1.65 -8.22
CA THR A 57 -1.36 -0.63 -8.97
C THR A 57 -2.19 0.62 -9.19
N ASN A 58 -1.59 1.76 -9.55
CA ASN A 58 -2.39 2.91 -10.00
C ASN A 58 -3.01 2.67 -11.38
N CYS A 59 -4.16 3.29 -11.62
CA CYS A 59 -4.78 3.37 -12.94
C CYS A 59 -4.43 4.73 -13.57
N THR A 60 -3.59 4.73 -14.59
CA THR A 60 -3.16 5.95 -15.30
C THR A 60 -4.30 6.61 -16.07
N ASP A 61 -5.22 5.82 -16.61
CA ASP A 61 -6.34 6.34 -17.43
C ASP A 61 -7.36 7.12 -16.60
N GLN A 62 -7.48 6.80 -15.32
CA GLN A 62 -8.40 7.44 -14.39
C GLN A 62 -7.68 8.23 -13.29
N ASP A 63 -6.36 8.38 -13.41
CA ASP A 63 -5.51 9.04 -12.42
C ASP A 63 -5.80 8.58 -10.97
N ASN A 64 -6.00 7.28 -10.81
CA ASN A 64 -6.43 6.67 -9.55
C ASN A 64 -5.26 5.97 -8.86
N HIS A 65 -4.96 6.41 -7.66
CA HIS A 65 -4.01 5.74 -6.78
C HIS A 65 -4.57 4.39 -6.26
N PRO A 66 -3.71 3.40 -5.97
CA PRO A 66 -4.16 2.10 -5.49
C PRO A 66 -4.98 2.20 -4.19
N GLU A 67 -4.64 3.13 -3.31
CA GLU A 67 -5.37 3.41 -2.07
C GLU A 67 -6.82 3.83 -2.35
N SER A 68 -7.08 4.56 -3.44
CA SER A 68 -8.43 4.95 -3.81
C SER A 68 -9.28 3.76 -4.25
N MET A 69 -8.68 2.75 -4.87
CA MET A 69 -9.37 1.53 -5.27
C MET A 69 -9.56 0.55 -4.10
N LEU A 70 -8.63 0.53 -3.16
CA LEU A 70 -8.69 -0.31 -1.96
C LEU A 70 -9.65 0.26 -0.89
N PHE A 71 -9.47 1.53 -0.51
CA PHE A 71 -10.15 2.17 0.63
C PHE A 71 -11.30 3.11 0.23
N GLY A 72 -11.55 3.29 -1.07
CA GLY A 72 -12.73 4.05 -1.51
C GLY A 72 -14.01 3.45 -0.95
N VAL A 73 -15.06 4.26 -0.80
CA VAL A 73 -16.38 3.79 -0.36
C VAL A 73 -16.91 2.72 -1.33
N GLY A 74 -17.24 1.54 -0.81
CA GLY A 74 -17.59 0.37 -1.62
C GLY A 74 -16.43 -0.10 -2.52
N GLY A 75 -15.20 0.24 -2.16
CA GLY A 75 -13.96 -0.24 -2.76
C GLY A 75 -13.69 -1.70 -2.41
N TYR A 76 -12.49 -2.15 -2.72
CA TYR A 76 -12.15 -3.56 -2.55
C TYR A 76 -12.15 -4.00 -1.09
N LEU A 77 -11.50 -3.24 -0.20
CA LEU A 77 -11.38 -3.62 1.20
C LEU A 77 -12.73 -3.53 1.93
N ASP A 78 -13.58 -2.55 1.58
CA ASP A 78 -14.97 -2.53 2.07
C ASP A 78 -15.69 -3.85 1.74
N ALA A 79 -15.64 -4.27 0.47
CA ALA A 79 -16.33 -5.49 0.03
C ALA A 79 -15.75 -6.76 0.69
N VAL A 80 -14.42 -6.84 0.86
CA VAL A 80 -13.78 -7.99 1.49
C VAL A 80 -14.06 -8.01 3.00
N THR A 81 -14.00 -6.87 3.69
CA THR A 81 -14.33 -6.82 5.11
C THR A 81 -15.80 -7.13 5.37
N ASP A 82 -16.72 -6.65 4.53
CA ASP A 82 -18.15 -6.97 4.64
C ASP A 82 -18.43 -8.47 4.35
N ALA A 83 -17.63 -9.13 3.50
CA ALA A 83 -17.77 -10.55 3.18
C ALA A 83 -17.08 -11.49 4.19
N TYR A 84 -16.03 -11.01 4.86
CA TYR A 84 -15.21 -11.79 5.80
C TYR A 84 -15.20 -11.10 7.17
N GLU A 85 -16.10 -11.51 8.06
CA GLU A 85 -16.31 -10.89 9.39
C GLU A 85 -15.12 -11.01 10.36
N ASN A 86 -14.05 -11.73 10.00
CA ASN A 86 -12.93 -12.04 10.91
C ASN A 86 -11.65 -11.26 10.59
N ILE A 87 -11.65 -10.29 9.67
CA ILE A 87 -10.44 -9.50 9.38
C ILE A 87 -10.14 -8.55 10.54
N GLY A 88 -8.97 -8.70 11.16
CA GLY A 88 -8.52 -7.87 12.29
C GLY A 88 -7.32 -6.97 11.98
N CYS A 89 -6.54 -7.31 10.95
CA CYS A 89 -5.34 -6.56 10.59
C CYS A 89 -5.14 -6.50 9.08
N ILE A 90 -4.84 -5.30 8.59
CA ILE A 90 -4.47 -5.04 7.21
C ILE A 90 -3.03 -4.54 7.21
N ILE A 91 -2.18 -5.18 6.42
CA ILE A 91 -0.79 -4.76 6.24
C ILE A 91 -0.59 -4.34 4.78
N LEU A 92 -0.04 -3.16 4.57
CA LEU A 92 0.28 -2.60 3.26
C LEU A 92 1.80 -2.45 3.13
N TYR A 93 2.34 -2.89 2.00
CA TYR A 93 3.72 -2.64 1.60
C TYR A 93 3.71 -1.89 0.28
N SER A 94 4.13 -0.63 0.30
CA SER A 94 3.98 0.28 -0.83
C SER A 94 5.31 0.89 -1.23
N ASN A 95 5.45 1.26 -2.51
CA ASN A 95 6.61 2.03 -2.92
C ASN A 95 6.53 3.49 -2.45
N TYR A 96 5.33 4.04 -2.26
CA TYR A 96 5.06 5.41 -1.83
C TYR A 96 4.13 5.47 -0.62
N SER A 97 4.35 6.44 0.26
CA SER A 97 3.39 6.76 1.34
C SER A 97 2.06 7.27 0.76
N PRO A 98 0.92 7.05 1.43
CA PRO A 98 -0.37 7.54 0.95
C PRO A 98 -0.39 9.07 0.87
N CYS A 99 -1.10 9.62 -0.11
CA CYS A 99 -1.19 11.06 -0.32
C CYS A 99 -2.47 11.69 0.26
N ASN A 100 -2.45 13.00 0.42
CA ASN A 100 -3.60 13.84 0.79
C ASN A 100 -3.85 14.94 -0.26
N GLU A 101 -3.52 14.66 -1.52
CA GLU A 101 -3.77 15.59 -2.62
C GLU A 101 -5.26 15.65 -2.93
N ALA A 102 -5.77 16.83 -3.29
CA ALA A 102 -7.21 17.10 -3.34
C ALA A 102 -8.02 16.13 -4.23
N TYR A 103 -7.44 15.69 -5.35
CA TYR A 103 -8.10 14.79 -6.29
C TYR A 103 -8.06 13.32 -5.86
N HIS A 104 -6.99 12.90 -5.18
CA HIS A 104 -6.81 11.50 -4.79
C HIS A 104 -7.30 11.20 -3.37
N CYS A 105 -7.11 12.13 -2.43
CA CYS A 105 -7.55 12.07 -1.03
C CYS A 105 -7.37 10.69 -0.36
N CYS A 106 -6.25 10.01 -0.63
CA CYS A 106 -6.01 8.63 -0.21
C CYS A 106 -6.10 8.47 1.30
N ILE A 107 -5.47 9.39 2.05
CA ILE A 107 -5.52 9.39 3.51
C ILE A 107 -6.95 9.56 4.03
N SER A 108 -7.76 10.45 3.45
CA SER A 108 -9.17 10.61 3.84
C SER A 108 -10.00 9.35 3.61
N LYS A 109 -9.74 8.61 2.52
CA LYS A 109 -10.38 7.32 2.25
C LYS A 109 -9.99 6.27 3.30
N ILE A 110 -8.71 6.20 3.66
CA ILE A 110 -8.21 5.34 4.74
C ILE A 110 -8.91 5.70 6.07
N TYR A 111 -9.06 6.98 6.41
CA TYR A 111 -9.79 7.41 7.60
C TYR A 111 -11.25 6.94 7.60
N ASN A 112 -11.96 7.14 6.50
CA ASN A 112 -13.36 6.72 6.38
C ASN A 112 -13.52 5.21 6.56
N PHE A 113 -12.61 4.41 5.98
CA PHE A 113 -12.56 2.98 6.19
C PHE A 113 -12.34 2.61 7.67
N LEU A 114 -11.37 3.25 8.33
CA LEU A 114 -11.10 3.01 9.75
C LEU A 114 -12.26 3.48 10.65
N LEU A 115 -13.00 4.51 10.28
CA LEU A 115 -14.21 4.89 11.02
C LEU A 115 -15.32 3.85 10.87
N LYS A 116 -15.47 3.25 9.68
CA LYS A 116 -16.45 2.19 9.41
C LYS A 116 -16.12 0.89 10.14
N TYR A 117 -14.84 0.51 10.23
CA TYR A 117 -14.39 -0.76 10.83
C TYR A 117 -13.46 -0.54 12.04
N PRO A 118 -14.00 -0.13 13.21
CA PRO A 118 -13.22 0.29 14.38
C PRO A 118 -12.25 -0.78 14.91
N GLU A 119 -12.60 -2.06 14.75
CA GLU A 119 -11.80 -3.20 15.24
C GLU A 119 -10.58 -3.51 14.36
N ILE A 120 -10.51 -2.99 13.14
CA ILE A 120 -9.39 -3.24 12.23
C ILE A 120 -8.20 -2.35 12.59
N THR A 121 -7.04 -3.01 12.67
CA THR A 121 -5.72 -2.39 12.72
C THR A 121 -5.11 -2.27 11.32
N LEU A 122 -4.34 -1.21 11.09
CA LEU A 122 -3.73 -0.92 9.80
C LEU A 122 -2.23 -0.65 9.94
N CYS A 123 -1.42 -1.43 9.25
CA CYS A 123 0.03 -1.25 9.17
C CYS A 123 0.43 -0.82 7.76
N ILE A 124 0.99 0.37 7.61
CA ILE A 124 1.45 0.92 6.33
C ILE A 124 2.97 1.02 6.35
N TYR A 125 3.61 0.22 5.51
CA TYR A 125 5.03 0.23 5.26
C TYR A 125 5.29 0.80 3.87
N PHE A 126 6.16 1.80 3.77
CA PHE A 126 6.45 2.45 2.48
C PHE A 126 7.96 2.61 2.22
N SER A 127 8.38 2.45 0.96
CA SER A 127 9.79 2.68 0.57
C SER A 127 10.14 4.18 0.57
N GLN A 128 9.26 5.01 0.02
CA GLN A 128 9.50 6.42 -0.25
C GLN A 128 8.33 7.30 0.22
N LEU A 129 8.62 8.52 0.65
CA LEU A 129 7.59 9.51 0.89
C LEU A 129 7.08 10.06 -0.45
N TYR A 130 5.76 10.20 -0.57
CA TYR A 130 5.13 10.75 -1.77
C TYR A 130 4.92 12.25 -1.64
N HIS A 131 5.57 13.02 -2.51
CA HIS A 131 5.39 14.47 -2.63
C HIS A 131 5.42 15.21 -1.28
N THR A 132 6.41 14.92 -0.44
CA THR A 132 6.60 15.59 0.86
C THR A 132 7.76 16.58 0.87
N GLU A 133 8.47 16.71 -0.24
CA GLU A 133 9.61 17.63 -0.40
C GLU A 133 9.10 19.02 -0.79
N ASP A 134 9.78 20.09 -0.37
CA ASP A 134 9.29 21.47 -0.56
C ASP A 134 9.14 21.91 -2.03
N GLY A 135 9.65 21.13 -2.99
CA GLY A 135 9.42 21.32 -4.41
C GLY A 135 8.01 20.95 -4.89
N PHE A 136 7.20 20.27 -4.07
CA PHE A 136 5.83 19.90 -4.41
C PHE A 136 4.81 20.87 -3.78
N PRO A 137 3.85 21.41 -4.54
CA PRO A 137 2.82 22.31 -4.01
C PRO A 137 2.00 21.70 -2.85
N THR A 138 1.86 20.37 -2.84
CA THR A 138 1.06 19.60 -1.87
C THR A 138 1.88 19.13 -0.65
N ALA A 139 3.18 19.47 -0.57
CA ALA A 139 4.09 18.91 0.42
C ALA A 139 3.68 19.12 1.88
N ALA A 140 3.26 20.34 2.22
CA ALA A 140 2.79 20.64 3.57
C ALA A 140 1.59 19.77 3.97
N TRP A 141 0.65 19.59 3.04
CA TRP A 141 -0.60 18.85 3.25
C TRP A 141 -0.36 17.35 3.37
N ASN A 142 0.53 16.79 2.54
CA ASN A 142 0.95 15.39 2.66
C ASN A 142 1.65 15.14 4.00
N ARG A 143 2.57 16.01 4.41
CA ARG A 143 3.28 15.88 5.70
C ARG A 143 2.32 15.94 6.89
N GLU A 144 1.39 16.88 6.87
CA GLU A 144 0.38 17.02 7.93
C GLU A 144 -0.52 15.78 8.00
N ALA A 145 -1.07 15.35 6.87
CA ALA A 145 -1.97 14.20 6.83
C ALA A 145 -1.28 12.90 7.26
N LEU A 146 -0.02 12.68 6.89
CA LEU A 146 0.78 11.55 7.36
C LEU A 146 0.98 11.61 8.88
N ARG A 147 1.26 12.79 9.46
CA ARG A 147 1.36 12.96 10.93
C ARG A 147 0.03 12.67 11.62
N SER A 148 -1.07 13.18 11.08
CA SER A 148 -2.40 12.90 11.61
C SER A 148 -2.69 11.39 11.57
N LEU A 149 -2.39 10.72 10.46
CA LEU A 149 -2.61 9.28 10.33
C LEU A 149 -1.76 8.48 11.33
N SER A 150 -0.49 8.85 11.51
CA SER A 150 0.38 8.27 12.54
C SER A 150 -0.11 8.49 13.97
N SER A 151 -0.86 9.56 14.25
CA SER A 151 -1.38 9.85 15.58
C SER A 151 -2.44 8.85 16.06
N LEU A 152 -2.96 8.01 15.15
CA LEU A 152 -3.89 6.92 15.47
C LEU A 152 -3.20 5.67 16.04
N TRP A 153 -1.90 5.72 16.34
CA TRP A 153 -1.22 4.65 17.07
C TRP A 153 -1.95 4.32 18.40
N PRO A 154 -2.11 3.04 18.80
CA PRO A 154 -1.55 1.83 18.19
C PRO A 154 -2.37 1.23 17.05
N ARG A 155 -3.52 1.82 16.73
CA ARG A 155 -4.44 1.28 15.72
C ARG A 155 -3.88 1.39 14.30
N VAL A 156 -3.14 2.47 14.03
CA VAL A 156 -2.41 2.65 12.77
C VAL A 156 -0.91 2.70 13.02
N THR A 157 -0.17 1.89 12.26
CA THR A 157 1.28 1.99 12.15
C THR A 157 1.61 2.59 10.79
N LEU A 158 2.42 3.64 10.75
CA LEU A 158 2.91 4.24 9.51
C LEU A 158 4.42 4.40 9.61
N GLN A 159 5.17 3.63 8.81
CA GLN A 159 6.63 3.64 8.88
C GLN A 159 7.31 3.34 7.55
N ARG A 160 8.57 3.76 7.43
CA ARG A 160 9.40 3.35 6.30
C ARG A 160 9.62 1.83 6.34
N LEU A 161 9.68 1.21 5.18
CA LEU A 161 9.86 -0.22 5.02
C LEU A 161 11.19 -0.66 5.67
N PRO A 162 11.16 -1.48 6.74
CA PRO A 162 12.37 -1.91 7.44
C PRO A 162 13.24 -2.82 6.57
N GLY A 163 14.55 -2.75 6.73
CA GLY A 163 15.50 -3.59 5.99
C GLY A 163 15.22 -5.10 6.12
N GLY A 164 14.82 -5.56 7.30
CA GLY A 164 14.49 -6.96 7.55
C GLY A 164 13.21 -7.46 6.86
N MET A 165 12.43 -6.59 6.22
CA MET A 165 11.18 -6.94 5.55
C MET A 165 11.36 -7.19 4.05
N TRP A 166 12.49 -6.81 3.47
CA TRP A 166 12.76 -7.05 2.05
C TRP A 166 12.78 -8.54 1.65
N PRO A 167 13.44 -9.45 2.41
CA PRO A 167 13.41 -10.88 2.07
C PRO A 167 11.98 -11.44 2.08
N TYR A 168 11.17 -10.99 3.03
CA TYR A 168 9.76 -11.37 3.11
C TYR A 168 8.99 -10.96 1.85
N LEU A 169 9.15 -9.71 1.39
CA LEU A 169 8.51 -9.25 0.17
C LEU A 169 8.97 -10.02 -1.07
N LEU A 170 10.26 -10.31 -1.16
CA LEU A 170 10.82 -11.06 -2.29
C LEU A 170 10.28 -12.50 -2.37
N CYS A 171 10.08 -13.15 -1.22
CA CYS A 171 9.52 -14.50 -1.17
C CYS A 171 8.03 -14.53 -1.50
N ASP A 172 7.25 -13.62 -0.91
CA ASP A 172 5.79 -13.72 -0.92
C ASP A 172 5.11 -12.95 -2.05
N PHE A 173 5.73 -11.88 -2.56
CA PHE A 173 5.10 -10.97 -3.53
C PHE A 173 5.85 -10.86 -4.85
N VAL A 174 7.02 -11.49 -4.98
CA VAL A 174 7.87 -11.37 -6.16
C VAL A 174 8.17 -12.75 -6.74
N TYR A 175 8.21 -12.86 -8.06
CA TYR A 175 8.63 -14.08 -8.76
C TYR A 175 9.86 -13.80 -9.65
N SER A 176 10.55 -14.88 -10.03
CA SER A 176 11.82 -14.82 -10.77
C SER A 176 12.90 -14.00 -10.05
N THR A 177 12.92 -14.05 -8.72
CA THR A 177 13.98 -13.45 -7.90
C THR A 177 15.28 -14.26 -8.09
N PRO A 178 16.42 -13.61 -8.40
CA PRO A 178 17.70 -14.31 -8.48
C PRO A 178 18.10 -14.94 -7.14
N GLU A 179 18.62 -16.16 -7.15
CA GLU A 179 19.04 -16.87 -5.92
C GLU A 179 20.06 -16.08 -5.08
N SER A 180 20.91 -15.28 -5.72
CA SER A 180 21.89 -14.41 -5.04
C SER A 180 21.26 -13.24 -4.27
N THR A 181 19.95 -13.00 -4.42
CA THR A 181 19.20 -11.89 -3.81
C THR A 181 18.24 -12.35 -2.71
N LEU A 182 18.02 -13.67 -2.58
CA LEU A 182 17.17 -14.27 -1.55
C LEU A 182 17.93 -14.49 -0.24
#